data_AF-A0A8J2KYW4-F1
#
_entry.id   AF-A0A8J2KYW4-F1
#
_cell.length_a   1.000
_cell.length_b   1.000
_cell.length_c   1.000
_cell.angle_alpha   90.00
_cell.angle_beta   90.00
_cell.angle_gamma   90.00
#
_symmetry.space_group_name_H-M   'P 1'
#
loop_
_entity.id
_entity.type
_entity.pdbx_description
1 polymer ?
#
loop_
_entity_poly.entity_id
_entity_poly.type
_entity_poly.pdbx_seq_one_letter_code
_entity_poly.pdbx_strand_id
1 'polypeptide(L)'
;PQQNCGGTINLTANGVSQNLRSPDGNSDGKYDSGLQCDWIVIGLDYQMIELSFSSFTLEGTRSDRGIVDANDPCPYDYVEVRDGPGP
;
A
#
# COMPACT_ATOMS: atom_id res chain seq x y z
N PRO A 1 -3.35 -21.06 1.87
CA PRO A 1 -2.25 -20.26 2.44
C PRO A 1 -2.33 -18.83 1.90
N GLN A 2 -2.93 -17.94 2.68
CA GLN A 2 -3.06 -16.52 2.38
C GLN A 2 -1.64 -15.95 2.21
N GLN A 3 -1.37 -15.37 1.04
CA GLN A 3 -0.04 -14.86 0.71
C GLN A 3 0.43 -13.91 1.82
N ASN A 4 1.63 -14.14 2.32
CA ASN A 4 2.17 -13.57 3.55
C ASN A 4 2.59 -12.10 3.34
N CYS A 5 1.64 -11.22 2.98
CA CYS A 5 1.87 -9.81 2.72
C CYS A 5 1.22 -8.93 3.79
N GLY A 6 1.82 -7.77 4.07
CA GLY A 6 1.42 -6.93 5.19
C GLY A 6 2.26 -7.16 6.44
N GLY A 7 1.70 -6.78 7.59
CA GLY A 7 2.31 -6.90 8.91
C GLY A 7 2.58 -5.56 9.59
N THR A 8 3.12 -5.62 10.80
CA THR A 8 3.45 -4.44 11.59
C THR A 8 4.88 -3.98 11.32
N ILE A 9 5.04 -2.72 10.95
CA ILE A 9 6.32 -2.06 10.75
C ILE A 9 6.56 -1.13 11.93
N ASN A 10 7.65 -1.35 12.64
CA ASN A 10 7.97 -0.60 13.84
C ASN A 10 9.11 0.39 13.57
N LEU A 11 8.77 1.68 13.66
CA LEU A 11 9.68 2.82 13.48
C LEU A 11 9.91 3.57 14.80
N THR A 12 9.68 2.95 15.97
CA THR A 12 9.78 3.61 17.30
C THR A 12 11.22 3.89 17.76
N ALA A 13 12.20 3.88 16.87
CA ALA A 13 13.58 4.26 17.15
C ALA A 13 13.97 5.44 16.27
N ASN A 14 14.70 6.40 16.84
CA ASN A 14 15.04 7.64 16.16
C ASN A 14 15.84 7.37 14.87
N GLY A 15 15.38 7.97 13.77
CA GLY A 15 16.05 7.88 12.47
C GLY A 15 15.85 6.53 11.74
N VAL A 16 14.92 5.69 12.17
CA VAL A 16 14.60 4.44 11.48
C VAL A 16 13.65 4.71 10.30
N SER A 17 13.96 4.12 9.15
CA SER A 17 13.10 4.07 7.97
C SER A 17 12.99 2.64 7.45
N GLN A 18 11.94 2.36 6.68
CA GLN A 18 11.68 1.06 6.07
C GLN A 18 11.18 1.24 4.64
N ASN A 19 11.58 0.32 3.76
CA ASN A 19 11.10 0.27 2.39
C ASN A 19 10.07 -0.86 2.26
N LEU A 20 8.88 -0.51 1.78
CA LEU A 20 7.82 -1.46 1.49
C LEU A 20 7.72 -1.68 -0.02
N ARG A 21 7.37 -2.91 -0.40
CA ARG A 21 7.17 -3.30 -1.80
C ARG A 21 5.93 -4.19 -1.90
N SER A 22 5.27 -4.11 -3.05
CA SER A 22 4.22 -5.06 -3.39
C SER A 22 4.78 -6.50 -3.42
N PRO A 23 4.02 -7.50 -2.97
CA PRO A 23 4.40 -8.91 -3.11
C PRO A 23 4.55 -9.31 -4.57
N ASP A 24 5.70 -9.87 -4.89
CA ASP A 24 6.06 -10.38 -6.22
C ASP A 24 6.68 -11.78 -6.00
N GLY A 25 5.82 -12.76 -5.72
CA GLY A 25 6.25 -14.12 -5.38
C GLY A 25 6.78 -14.88 -6.59
N ASN A 26 6.36 -14.51 -7.80
CA ASN A 26 6.81 -15.12 -9.05
C ASN A 26 8.05 -14.41 -9.66
N SER A 27 8.47 -13.27 -9.10
CA SER A 27 9.62 -12.47 -9.53
C SER A 27 9.52 -11.95 -10.97
N ASP A 28 8.32 -11.65 -11.46
CA ASP A 28 8.09 -11.11 -12.80
C ASP A 28 8.13 -9.57 -12.86
N GLY A 29 8.34 -8.91 -11.72
CA GLY A 29 8.39 -7.47 -11.59
C GLY A 29 7.02 -6.81 -11.47
N LYS A 30 5.95 -7.59 -11.29
CA LYS A 30 4.59 -7.13 -11.03
C LYS A 30 4.10 -7.67 -9.69
N TYR A 31 3.05 -7.04 -9.17
CA TYR A 31 2.39 -7.58 -8.01
C TYR A 31 1.57 -8.82 -8.37
N ASP A 32 1.53 -9.81 -7.48
CA ASP A 32 0.66 -10.97 -7.64
C ASP A 32 -0.83 -10.56 -7.59
N SER A 33 -1.70 -11.31 -8.27
CA SER A 33 -3.16 -11.06 -8.26
C SER A 33 -3.83 -11.59 -6.99
N GLY A 34 -4.98 -11.03 -6.61
CA GLY A 34 -5.80 -11.54 -5.50
C GLY A 34 -5.20 -11.27 -4.12
N LEU A 35 -4.42 -10.20 -4.00
CA LEU A 35 -3.77 -9.78 -2.77
C LEU A 35 -4.69 -8.91 -1.91
N GLN A 36 -4.64 -9.13 -0.60
CA GLN A 36 -5.14 -8.23 0.42
C GLN A 36 -4.05 -8.08 1.47
N CYS A 37 -3.37 -6.94 1.47
CA CYS A 37 -2.18 -6.70 2.29
C CYS A 37 -2.42 -5.51 3.20
N ASP A 38 -2.29 -5.72 4.50
CA ASP A 38 -2.47 -4.69 5.51
C ASP A 38 -1.13 -4.41 6.20
N TRP A 39 -0.60 -3.20 6.02
CA TRP A 39 0.61 -2.74 6.70
C TRP A 39 0.26 -1.73 7.79
N ILE A 40 0.62 -2.04 9.04
CA ILE A 40 0.44 -1.13 10.18
C ILE A 40 1.80 -0.52 10.50
N VAL A 41 1.97 0.77 10.24
CA VAL A 41 3.21 1.49 10.54
C VAL A 41 3.06 2.20 11.88
N ILE A 42 3.94 1.87 12.83
CA ILE A 42 3.95 2.44 14.18
C ILE A 42 5.18 3.33 14.32
N GLY A 43 4.94 4.63 14.50
CA GLY A 43 5.98 5.64 14.72
C GLY A 43 6.25 5.88 16.22
N LEU A 44 7.27 6.69 16.50
CA LEU A 44 7.52 7.20 17.85
C LEU A 44 6.44 8.21 18.26
N ASP A 45 6.09 8.24 19.55
CA ASP A 45 5.18 9.23 20.10
C ASP A 45 5.62 10.66 19.74
N TYR A 46 4.64 11.49 19.37
CA TYR A 46 4.81 12.89 18.98
C TYR A 46 5.70 13.13 17.74
N GLN A 47 5.97 12.09 16.93
CA GLN A 47 6.58 12.23 15.61
C GLN A 47 5.57 11.91 14.49
N MET A 48 5.79 12.52 13.33
CA MET A 48 5.02 12.21 12.12
C MET A 48 5.71 11.13 11.31
N ILE A 49 4.93 10.20 10.76
CA ILE A 49 5.42 9.24 9.77
C ILE A 49 5.39 9.92 8.40
N GLU A 50 6.54 9.98 7.74
CA GLU A 50 6.63 10.39 6.33
C GLU A 50 6.49 9.16 5.43
N LEU A 51 5.52 9.21 4.51
CA LEU A 51 5.32 8.18 3.49
C LEU A 51 5.65 8.76 2.11
N SER A 52 6.58 8.12 1.41
CA SER A 52 6.94 8.47 0.03
C SER A 52 6.85 7.27 -0.89
N PHE A 53 6.12 7.40 -2.01
CA PHE A 53 6.15 6.41 -3.08
C PHE A 53 7.35 6.66 -3.99
N SER A 54 8.31 5.73 -3.98
CA SER A 54 9.44 5.76 -4.94
C SER A 54 9.06 5.21 -6.32
N SER A 55 8.03 4.38 -6.38
CA SER A 55 7.41 3.82 -7.58
C SER A 55 5.95 3.51 -7.26
N PHE A 56 5.04 3.72 -8.22
CA PHE A 56 3.63 3.40 -8.07
C PHE A 56 3.02 3.07 -9.43
N THR A 57 2.53 1.85 -9.60
CA THR A 57 1.85 1.40 -10.83
C THR A 57 0.85 0.31 -10.44
N LEU A 58 -0.43 0.54 -10.69
CA LEU A 58 -1.55 -0.38 -10.42
C LEU A 58 -2.50 -0.44 -11.60
N GLU A 59 -3.31 -1.49 -11.65
CA GLU A 59 -4.49 -1.56 -12.52
C GLU A 59 -5.55 -0.55 -12.05
N GLY A 60 -5.61 0.60 -12.71
CA GLY A 60 -6.67 1.58 -12.50
C GLY A 60 -7.85 1.38 -13.46
N THR A 61 -8.91 2.18 -13.29
CA THR A 61 -9.90 2.40 -14.35
C THR A 61 -9.21 2.93 -15.60
N ARG A 62 -9.39 2.25 -16.73
CA ARG A 62 -8.79 2.71 -17.98
C ARG A 62 -9.39 4.08 -18.34
N SER A 63 -8.54 5.11 -18.32
CA SER A 63 -8.90 6.46 -18.73
C SER A 63 -9.38 6.54 -20.19
N ASP A 64 -9.04 5.55 -21.02
CA ASP A 64 -9.50 5.41 -22.41
C ASP A 64 -10.98 4.99 -22.54
N ARG A 65 -11.60 4.45 -21.47
CA ARG A 65 -13.02 4.05 -21.46
C ARG A 65 -13.95 5.09 -20.85
N GLY A 66 -13.42 6.19 -20.29
CA GLY A 66 -14.22 7.34 -19.84
C GLY A 66 -15.22 7.08 -18.71
N ILE A 67 -15.16 5.91 -18.07
CA ILE A 67 -16.01 5.57 -16.92
C ILE A 67 -15.11 5.55 -15.68
N VAL A 68 -15.03 6.70 -15.02
CA VAL A 68 -14.59 6.80 -13.62
C VAL A 68 -15.86 7.00 -12.81
N ASP A 69 -16.22 6.04 -11.95
CA ASP A 69 -17.21 6.32 -10.93
C ASP A 69 -16.55 7.24 -9.92
N ALA A 70 -17.08 8.45 -9.74
CA ALA A 70 -16.55 9.38 -8.75
C ALA A 70 -16.62 8.82 -7.31
N ASN A 71 -17.47 7.82 -7.09
CA ASN A 71 -17.63 7.13 -5.81
C ASN A 71 -16.74 5.87 -5.69
N ASP A 72 -16.18 5.39 -6.79
CA ASP A 72 -15.23 4.27 -6.82
C ASP A 72 -14.16 4.51 -7.91
N PRO A 73 -13.16 5.36 -7.61
CA PRO A 73 -12.17 5.77 -8.59
C PRO A 73 -11.17 4.67 -8.96
N CYS A 74 -11.13 3.56 -8.21
CA CYS A 74 -10.17 2.47 -8.39
C CYS A 74 -10.84 1.08 -8.20
N PRO A 75 -11.74 0.66 -9.11
CA PRO A 75 -12.57 -0.54 -8.92
C PRO A 75 -11.84 -1.87 -9.16
N TYR A 76 -10.60 -1.84 -9.65
CA TYR A 76 -9.77 -3.04 -9.87
C TYR A 76 -8.78 -3.21 -8.72
N ASP A 77 -7.66 -2.48 -8.77
CA ASP A 77 -6.63 -2.49 -7.75
C ASP A 77 -6.44 -1.09 -7.15
N TYR A 78 -6.19 -1.03 -5.85
CA TYR A 78 -5.92 0.21 -5.15
C TYR A 78 -4.95 0.02 -3.99
N VAL A 79 -4.33 1.12 -3.58
CA VAL A 79 -3.66 1.25 -2.30
C VAL A 79 -4.39 2.35 -1.55
N GLU A 80 -4.81 2.02 -0.33
CA GLU A 80 -5.44 2.97 0.57
C GLU A 80 -4.46 3.36 1.68
N VAL A 81 -4.36 4.66 1.96
CA VAL A 81 -3.54 5.18 3.05
C VAL A 81 -4.48 5.77 4.09
N ARG A 82 -4.39 5.28 5.33
CA ARG A 82 -5.18 5.74 6.48
C ARG A 82 -4.24 6.32 7.52
N ASP A 83 -4.58 7.49 8.05
CA ASP A 83 -3.85 8.09 9.16
C ASP A 83 -4.40 7.56 10.49
N GLY A 84 -3.61 6.71 11.15
CA GLY A 84 -4.00 6.02 12.37
C GLY A 84 -4.87 4.78 12.14
N PRO A 85 -5.41 4.18 13.21
CA PRO A 85 -6.11 2.89 13.17
C PRO A 85 -7.46 2.89 12.43
N GLY A 86 -7.81 3.95 11.69
CA GLY A 86 -9.19 4.34 11.45
C GLY A 86 -10.02 3.42 10.55
N PRO A 87 -11.35 3.60 10.45
CA PRO A 87 -12.27 4.11 11.49
C PRO A 87 -12.19 3.32 12.81
#